data_AF-A0A847WJ21-F1
#
_entry.id   AF-A0A847WJ21-F1
#
_cell.length_a   1.000
_cell.length_b   1.000
_cell.length_c   1.000
_cell.angle_alpha   90.00
_cell.angle_beta   90.00
_cell.angle_gamma   90.00
#
_symmetry.space_group_name_H-M   'P 1'
#
loop_
_entity.id
_entity.type
_entity.pdbx_description
1 polymer ?
#
loop_
_entity_poly.entity_id
_entity_poly.type
_entity_poly.pdbx_seq_one_letter_code
_entity_poly.pdbx_strand_id
1 'polypeptide(L)' 'MKFEQALQALEEIVEQLERGDTSLEESLKCYQEGVILANICTKQLEKAEQQVLLLQEQGDGEFQLSNFLNKEDTE' A
#
# COMPACT_ATOMS: atom_id res chain seq x y z
N MET A 1 7.44 -11.41 2.02
CA MET A 1 6.37 -11.48 1.02
C MET A 1 6.69 -10.47 -0.07
N LYS A 2 6.56 -10.82 -1.36
CA LYS A 2 6.75 -9.86 -2.47
C LYS A 2 5.53 -8.95 -2.61
N PHE A 3 5.69 -7.79 -3.24
CA PHE A 3 4.61 -6.84 -3.48
C PHE A 3 3.44 -7.49 -4.23
N GLU A 4 3.71 -8.18 -5.33
CA GLU A 4 2.68 -8.78 -6.19
C GLU A 4 1.89 -9.86 -5.43
N GLN A 5 2.56 -10.58 -4.54
CA GLN A 5 1.91 -11.60 -3.69
C GLN A 5 1.01 -10.96 -2.63
N ALA A 6 1.46 -9.86 -2.02
CA ALA A 6 0.68 -9.13 -1.02
C ALA A 6 -0.55 -8.46 -1.66
N LEU A 7 -0.38 -7.89 -2.86
CA LEU A 7 -1.44 -7.28 -3.63
C LEU A 7 -2.50 -8.31 -4.05
N GLN A 8 -2.07 -9.44 -4.61
CA GLN A 8 -3.00 -10.50 -5.01
C GLN A 8 -3.81 -11.03 -3.81
N ALA A 9 -3.15 -11.28 -2.68
CA ALA A 9 -3.85 -11.74 -1.47
C ALA A 9 -4.84 -10.69 -0.95
N LEU A 10 -4.52 -9.39 -1.08
CA LEU A 10 -5.41 -8.31 -0.69
C LEU A 10 -6.65 -8.25 -1.62
N GLU A 11 -6.46 -8.40 -2.93
CA GLU A 11 -7.55 -8.46 -3.91
C GLU A 11 -8.50 -9.63 -3.62
N GLU A 12 -7.97 -10.81 -3.29
CA GLU A 12 -8.76 -11.98 -2.92
C GLU A 12 -9.58 -11.76 -1.62
N ILE A 13 -9.03 -11.02 -0.66
CA ILE A 13 -9.75 -10.63 0.57
C ILE A 13 -10.86 -9.64 0.26
N VAL A 14 -10.60 -8.62 -0.57
CA VAL A 14 -11.61 -7.65 -0.98
C VAL A 14 -12.75 -8.36 -1.69
N GLU A 15 -12.45 -9.25 -2.63
CA GLU A 15 -13.46 -10.02 -3.35
C GLU A 15 -14.32 -10.87 -2.40
N GLN A 16 -13.70 -11.50 -1.38
CA GLN A 16 -14.44 -12.26 -0.36
C GLN A 16 -15.38 -11.37 0.46
N LEU A 17 -14.92 -10.18 0.86
CA LEU A 17 -15.73 -9.22 1.61
C LEU A 17 -16.89 -8.66 0.77
N GLU A 18 -16.68 -8.44 -0.53
CA GLU A 18 -17.69 -7.93 -1.45
C GLU A 18 -18.80 -8.95 -1.76
N ARG A 19 -18.47 -10.25 -1.76
CA ARG A 19 -19.46 -11.32 -1.95
C ARG A 19 -20.52 -11.34 -0.86
N GLY A 20 -20.17 -10.94 0.37
CA GLY A 20 -21.13 -10.81 1.47
C GLY A 20 -21.67 -12.13 2.04
N ASP A 21 -21.16 -13.27 1.58
CA ASP A 21 -21.55 -14.62 2.04
C ASP A 21 -20.74 -15.11 3.26
N THR A 22 -19.89 -14.26 3.83
CA THR A 22 -19.06 -14.57 5.00
C THR A 22 -19.75 -14.23 6.32
N SER A 23 -19.53 -15.06 7.35
CA SER A 23 -19.98 -14.73 8.70
C SER A 23 -19.30 -13.46 9.22
N LEU A 24 -19.87 -12.86 10.28
CA LEU A 24 -19.28 -11.68 10.93
C LEU A 24 -17.84 -11.94 11.40
N GLU A 25 -17.59 -13.13 11.97
CA GLU A 25 -16.27 -13.48 12.49
C GLU A 25 -15.24 -13.66 11.35
N GLU A 26 -15.64 -14.27 10.24
CA GLU A 26 -14.80 -14.38 9.04
C GLU A 26 -14.55 -13.02 8.41
N SER A 27 -15.57 -12.17 8.32
CA SER A 27 -15.44 -10.81 7.80
C SER A 27 -14.46 -9.97 8.63
N LEU A 28 -14.47 -10.13 9.96
CA LEU A 28 -13.50 -9.47 10.85
C LEU A 28 -12.07 -9.99 10.63
N LYS A 29 -11.89 -11.29 10.42
CA LYS A 29 -10.57 -11.89 10.11
C LYS A 29 -10.05 -11.38 8.77
N CYS A 30 -10.88 -11.42 7.73
CA CYS A 30 -10.58 -10.90 6.39
C CYS A 30 -10.16 -9.43 6.46
N TYR A 31 -10.92 -8.61 7.21
CA TYR A 31 -10.57 -7.20 7.40
C TYR A 31 -9.20 -7.00 8.06
N GLN A 32 -8.93 -7.70 9.17
CA GLN A 32 -7.64 -7.60 9.86
C GLN A 32 -6.47 -8.00 8.96
N GLU A 33 -6.62 -9.08 8.22
CA GLU A 33 -5.61 -9.60 7.30
C GLU A 33 -5.41 -8.65 6.11
N GLY A 34 -6.50 -8.09 5.57
CA GLY A 34 -6.47 -7.06 4.53
C GLY A 34 -5.72 -5.81 4.97
N VAL A 35 -5.94 -5.32 6.20
CA VAL A 35 -5.20 -4.17 6.74
C VAL A 35 -3.70 -4.45 6.85
N ILE A 36 -3.31 -5.67 7.24
CA ILE A 36 -1.90 -6.07 7.30
C ILE A 36 -1.29 -6.08 5.90
N LEU A 37 -1.96 -6.67 4.91
CA LEU A 37 -1.49 -6.73 3.53
C LEU A 37 -1.38 -5.34 2.90
N ALA A 38 -2.37 -4.47 3.10
CA ALA A 38 -2.34 -3.09 2.64
C ALA A 38 -1.11 -2.34 3.19
N ASN A 39 -0.84 -2.47 4.50
CA ASN A 39 0.35 -1.87 5.11
C ASN A 39 1.66 -2.43 4.53
N ILE A 40 1.71 -3.72 4.18
CA ILE A 40 2.87 -4.34 3.53
C ILE A 40 3.08 -3.77 2.13
N CYS A 41 2.00 -3.57 1.37
CA CYS A 41 2.05 -2.94 0.05
C CYS A 41 2.57 -1.51 0.13
N THR A 42 1.98 -0.68 1.01
CA THR A 42 2.40 0.72 1.19
C THR A 42 3.88 0.84 1.54
N LYS A 43 4.37 0.06 2.51
CA LYS A 43 5.79 0.07 2.91
C LYS A 43 6.74 -0.32 1.79
N GLN A 44 6.32 -1.24 0.91
CA GLN A 44 7.14 -1.63 -0.23
C GLN A 44 7.19 -0.53 -1.30
N LEU A 45 6.07 0.16 -1.53
CA LEU A 45 6.01 1.31 -2.43
C LEU A 45 6.86 2.48 -1.90
N GLU A 46 6.73 2.83 -0.62
CA GLU A 46 7.55 3.86 0.04
C GLU A 46 9.05 3.57 -0.11
N LYS A 47 9.45 2.30 0.09
CA LYS A 47 10.84 1.90 -0.07
C LYS A 47 11.31 2.03 -1.53
N ALA A 48 10.47 1.65 -2.48
CA ALA A 48 10.80 1.77 -3.90
C ALA A 48 10.93 3.25 -4.30
N GLU A 49 10.03 4.11 -3.82
CA GLU A 49 10.08 5.55 -4.02
C GLU A 49 11.39 6.14 -3.49
N GLN A 50 11.75 5.83 -2.23
CA GLN A 50 13.02 6.28 -1.65
C GLN A 50 14.25 5.85 -2.46
N GLN A 51 14.24 4.63 -3.02
CA GLN A 51 15.33 4.15 -3.86
C GLN A 51 15.43 4.93 -5.18
N VAL A 52 14.29 5.27 -5.79
CA VAL A 52 14.26 6.11 -6.99
C VAL A 52 14.81 7.51 -6.67
N LEU A 53 14.42 8.11 -5.55
CA LEU A 53 14.92 9.41 -5.10
C LEU A 53 16.44 9.42 -4.94
N LEU A 54 17.01 8.42 -4.26
CA LEU A 54 18.46 8.31 -4.04
C LEU A 54 19.24 8.14 -5.35
N LEU A 55 18.68 7.43 -6.34
CA LEU A 55 19.30 7.29 -7.67
C LEU A 55 19.24 8.60 -8.46
N GLN A 56 18.18 9.39 -8.29
CA GLN A 56 18.00 10.67 -8.96
C GLN A 56 18.88 11.78 -8.36
N GLU A 57 19.12 11.81 -7.05
CA GLU A 57 20.06 12.77 -6.43
C GLU A 57 21.51 12.61 -6.96
N GLN A 58 21.87 11.44 -7.49
CA GLN A 58 23.20 11.16 -8.03
C GLN A 58 23.36 11.52 -9.52
N GLY A 59 22.27 11.85 -10.23
CA GLY A 59 22.27 12.18 -11.65
C GLY A 59 21.53 13.49 -11.93
N ASP A 60 22.30 14.54 -12.22
CA ASP A 60 21.91 15.88 -12.69
C ASP A 60 20.47 16.32 -12.35
N GLY A 61 20.35 16.97 -11.20
CA GLY A 61 19.09 17.24 -10.52
C GLY A 61 18.20 18.26 -11.21
N GLU A 62 16.94 17.86 -11.38
CA GLU A 62 15.78 18.69 -11.06
C GLU A 62 14.59 17.75 -10.84
N PHE A 63 14.13 17.61 -9.60
CA PHE A 63 12.80 17.07 -9.32
C PHE A 63 12.06 17.95 -8.33
N GLN A 64 10.98 18.58 -8.79
CA GLN A 64 10.06 19.31 -7.92
C GLN A 64 9.11 18.32 -7.26
N LEU A 65 9.49 17.83 -6.08
CA LEU A 65 8.62 17.05 -5.18
C LEU A 65 7.50 17.88 -4.53
N SER A 66 7.42 19.18 -4.81
CA SER A 66 6.45 20.09 -4.21
C SER A 66 4.98 19.76 -4.54
N ASN A 67 4.69 18.86 -5.48
CA ASN A 67 3.32 18.62 -5.95
C ASN A 67 2.57 17.44 -5.31
N PHE A 68 3.20 16.58 -4.51
CA PHE A 68 2.55 15.33 -4.07
C PHE A 68 2.27 15.22 -2.57
N LEU A 69 2.85 16.10 -1.75
CA LEU A 69 2.54 16.21 -0.32
C LEU A 69 2.05 17.63 0.03
N ASN A 70 1.05 18.13 -0.68
CA ASN A 70 0.14 19.06 0.00
C ASN A 70 -0.61 18.23 1.05
N LYS A 71 -0.05 18.28 2.26
CA LYS A 71 -0.60 17.82 3.53
C LYS A 71 -2.13 17.82 3.56
N GLU A 72 -2.72 16.65 3.67
CA GLU A 72 -3.89 16.40 4.51
C GLU A 72 -3.47 15.17 5.32
N ASP A 73 -2.77 15.33 6.44
CA ASP A 73 -3.42 15.53 7.73
C ASP A 73 -2.64 16.55 8.59
N THR A 74 -3.18 17.77 8.69
CA THR A 74 -2.86 18.68 9.79
C THR A 74 -4.05 18.65 10.73
N GLU A 75 -3.82 18.08 11.92
CA GLU A 75 -4.64 18.14 13.16
C GLU A 75 -6.12 17.72 13.14
#